data_AF-Q4UHV6-F1
#
_entry.id   AF-Q4UHV6-F1
#
_cell.length_a   1.000
_cell.length_b   1.000
_cell.length_c   1.000
_cell.angle_alpha   90.00
_cell.angle_beta   90.00
_cell.angle_gamma   90.00
#
_symmetry.space_group_name_H-M   'P 1'
#
loop_
_entity.id
_entity.type
_entity.pdbx_description
1 polymer ?
#
loop_
_entity_poly.entity_id
_entity_poly.type
_entity_poly.pdbx_seq_one_letter_code
_entity_poly.pdbx_strand_id
1 'polypeptide(L)'
;MIRRYQKWPIYATKRLVEIIPQLCLQGQKHTVVANILFHLLPTNSHTSSTEIAHCSDWNNLFCNDYMETLNYLYNNHYKLNSVSNSTYSLIDRVKPDCGMKEIIFSPFNMKILNEVSPKIYSSQRDLLISSLEYSLLKFSKYYTNVKENIDINGLYTSVGIDFLKLIDLLNLDHKLCELSPQNVNDIFYTLFKGDEFNRITALHFLNSLLNNTNNGRKLDRNEEMDISTPLLHGSVRPLDILVMICEVECKKSLELFLNIIPRHMKPQCFLFLKSVDKHTGNFSSKHSNYKLYIGLLKYEWAFNECESMLNTTNYQSISPNDKTKPKDYTFDENLEYELVVNTVASLYKAFKTIKALVSNNSQTTEENELNCVKLPKNMISVHFEPDIVVVSTKKDMFVVDLLIRDTLYRSSLYELLNFIWACNIPKVGHQFLLNIAKLSTEFNQPFKHYNHIIDLKDNRVKRVKAYRDDTLQEITHFKRTSIKKSLRGILQEYNIPMPIKSRWNTHLRPIPVDRIKYLCIVGRGILAVEYRLRSEGWSPSSTLT
;
A
#
# COMPACT_ATOMS: atom_id res chain seq x y z
N MET A 1 47.45 -5.09 3.91
CA MET A 1 47.11 -6.14 2.91
C MET A 1 47.55 -5.65 1.54
N ILE A 2 48.56 -6.29 0.94
CA ILE A 2 49.03 -5.96 -0.42
C ILE A 2 48.07 -6.61 -1.41
N ARG A 3 47.27 -5.83 -2.16
CA ARG A 3 46.46 -6.35 -3.26
C ARG A 3 47.43 -6.90 -4.32
N ARG A 4 47.43 -8.23 -4.53
CA ARG A 4 48.15 -8.84 -5.66
C ARG A 4 47.60 -8.23 -6.95
N TYR A 5 48.45 -7.60 -7.76
CA TYR A 5 48.08 -7.12 -9.09
C TYR A 5 47.72 -8.31 -9.97
N GLN A 6 46.43 -8.46 -10.27
CA GLN A 6 45.93 -9.46 -11.20
C GLN A 6 46.15 -8.92 -12.62
N LYS A 7 46.77 -9.73 -13.49
CA LYS A 7 47.05 -9.37 -14.90
C LYS A 7 46.07 -10.10 -15.81
N TRP A 8 45.57 -9.39 -16.81
CA TRP A 8 44.64 -9.92 -17.81
C TRP A 8 45.36 -10.00 -19.16
N PRO A 9 45.31 -11.14 -19.88
CA PRO A 9 46.00 -11.27 -21.16
C PRO A 9 45.34 -10.42 -22.25
N ILE A 10 46.18 -9.78 -23.09
CA ILE A 10 45.76 -8.97 -24.24
C ILE A 10 46.24 -9.66 -25.52
N TYR A 11 45.34 -9.88 -26.48
CA TYR A 11 45.63 -10.53 -27.75
C TYR A 11 45.71 -9.49 -28.87
N ALA A 12 46.79 -8.71 -28.88
CA ALA A 12 46.93 -7.52 -29.73
C ALA A 12 46.98 -7.79 -31.25
N THR A 13 47.30 -9.01 -31.67
CA THR A 13 47.48 -9.38 -33.09
C THR A 13 46.28 -10.09 -33.70
N LYS A 14 45.19 -10.27 -32.94
CA LYS A 14 44.00 -11.00 -33.37
C LYS A 14 42.79 -10.07 -33.41
N ARG A 15 41.84 -10.34 -34.30
CA ARG A 15 40.57 -9.59 -34.35
C ARG A 15 39.66 -9.96 -33.19
N LEU A 16 38.71 -9.10 -32.83
CA LEU A 16 37.75 -9.38 -31.75
C LEU A 16 36.94 -10.66 -32.04
N VAL A 17 36.53 -10.84 -33.30
CA VAL A 17 35.74 -12.01 -33.75
C VAL A 17 36.49 -13.34 -33.55
N GLU A 18 37.83 -13.32 -33.52
CA GLU A 18 38.65 -14.53 -33.36
C GLU A 18 38.85 -14.91 -31.88
N ILE A 19 38.90 -13.92 -30.98
CA ILE A 19 39.29 -14.12 -29.57
C ILE A 19 38.10 -14.07 -28.62
N ILE A 20 37.19 -13.11 -28.79
CA ILE A 20 36.11 -12.84 -27.83
C ILE A 20 35.17 -14.05 -27.72
N PRO A 21 34.79 -14.73 -28.81
CA PRO A 21 33.93 -15.90 -28.70
C PRO A 21 34.55 -17.03 -27.88
N GLN A 22 35.87 -17.24 -27.98
CA GLN A 22 36.58 -18.26 -27.20
C GLN A 22 36.66 -17.86 -25.72
N LEU A 23 36.96 -16.59 -25.44
CA LEU A 23 37.04 -16.06 -24.08
C LEU A 23 35.68 -16.08 -23.36
N CYS A 24 34.59 -15.85 -24.09
CA CYS A 24 33.23 -15.98 -23.59
C CYS A 24 32.91 -17.43 -23.19
N LEU A 25 33.22 -18.41 -24.06
CA LEU A 25 33.04 -19.84 -23.73
C LEU A 25 33.87 -20.29 -22.52
N GLN A 26 35.05 -19.69 -22.31
CA GLN A 26 35.90 -19.97 -21.16
C GLN A 26 35.47 -19.25 -19.88
N GLY A 27 34.43 -18.41 -19.92
CA GLY A 27 33.96 -17.66 -18.75
C GLY A 27 34.85 -16.48 -18.34
N GLN A 28 35.78 -16.02 -19.19
CA GLN A 28 36.80 -15.04 -18.80
C GLN A 28 36.34 -13.57 -18.91
N LYS A 29 35.42 -13.16 -18.03
CA LYS A 29 34.82 -11.80 -18.04
C LYS A 29 35.86 -10.68 -18.07
N HIS A 30 36.83 -10.68 -17.15
CA HIS A 30 37.86 -9.64 -17.07
C HIS A 30 38.75 -9.58 -18.31
N THR A 31 39.12 -10.74 -18.88
CA THR A 31 39.92 -10.81 -20.11
C THR A 31 39.14 -10.26 -21.31
N VAL A 32 37.85 -10.55 -21.41
CA VAL A 32 36.96 -9.99 -22.45
C VAL A 32 36.95 -8.46 -22.36
N VAL A 33 36.72 -7.91 -21.17
CA VAL A 33 36.73 -6.45 -20.94
C VAL A 33 38.08 -5.83 -21.29
N ALA A 34 39.20 -6.46 -20.88
CA ALA A 34 40.54 -5.96 -21.18
C ALA A 34 40.82 -5.91 -22.69
N ASN A 35 40.40 -6.94 -23.44
CA ASN A 35 40.60 -6.97 -24.88
C ASN A 35 39.68 -5.98 -25.61
N ILE A 36 38.42 -5.84 -25.21
CA ILE A 36 37.51 -4.85 -25.81
C ILE A 36 38.02 -3.42 -25.58
N LEU A 37 38.50 -3.12 -24.36
CA LEU A 37 39.16 -1.86 -24.04
C LEU A 37 40.37 -1.59 -24.93
N PHE A 38 41.25 -2.59 -25.07
CA PHE A 38 42.47 -2.47 -25.86
C PHE A 38 42.19 -2.23 -27.35
N HIS A 39 41.19 -2.90 -27.92
CA HIS A 39 40.85 -2.76 -29.34
C HIS A 39 40.13 -1.46 -29.68
N LEU A 40 39.50 -0.81 -28.71
CA LEU A 40 38.87 0.49 -28.92
C LEU A 40 39.82 1.66 -28.67
N LEU A 41 40.58 1.62 -27.57
CA LEU A 41 41.39 2.76 -27.15
C LEU A 41 42.71 2.79 -27.93
N PRO A 42 43.02 3.87 -28.67
CA PRO A 42 44.29 3.97 -29.37
C PRO A 42 45.45 3.96 -28.37
N THR A 43 46.54 3.29 -28.72
CA THR A 43 47.74 3.14 -27.88
C THR A 43 48.45 4.46 -27.55
N ASN A 44 48.11 5.56 -28.22
CA ASN A 44 48.75 6.87 -28.06
C ASN A 44 47.72 7.98 -27.73
N SER A 45 47.30 8.12 -26.48
CA SER A 45 46.33 9.15 -26.05
C SER A 45 46.95 10.52 -25.70
N HIS A 46 48.08 10.90 -26.32
CA HIS A 46 48.81 12.15 -26.01
C HIS A 46 49.00 13.11 -27.19
N THR A 47 48.33 12.91 -28.32
CA THR A 47 48.51 13.76 -29.51
C THR A 47 47.36 14.75 -29.73
N SER A 48 47.76 15.97 -30.03
CA SER A 48 46.97 17.21 -30.13
C SER A 48 45.97 17.23 -31.29
N SER A 49 44.74 17.66 -31.01
CA SER A 49 43.74 18.43 -31.78
C SER A 49 43.53 18.28 -33.31
N THR A 50 44.29 17.49 -34.06
CA THR A 50 44.08 17.26 -35.51
C THR A 50 43.54 15.85 -35.85
N GLU A 51 43.32 14.99 -34.86
CA GLU A 51 42.94 13.57 -35.05
C GLU A 51 41.43 13.26 -34.90
N ILE A 52 40.54 14.26 -34.98
CA ILE A 52 39.09 14.01 -34.87
C ILE A 52 38.59 13.09 -35.99
N ALA A 53 39.18 13.17 -37.19
CA ALA A 53 38.85 12.31 -38.34
C ALA A 53 39.45 10.89 -38.25
N HIS A 54 40.67 10.74 -37.73
CA HIS A 54 41.26 9.41 -37.50
C HIS A 54 40.55 8.67 -36.36
N CYS A 55 40.08 9.38 -35.34
CA CYS A 55 39.30 8.82 -34.25
C CYS A 55 37.95 8.25 -34.75
N SER A 56 37.30 8.87 -35.75
CA SER A 56 36.05 8.34 -36.30
C SER A 56 36.23 7.06 -37.11
N ASP A 57 37.30 6.94 -37.92
CA ASP A 57 37.54 5.75 -38.74
C ASP A 57 37.93 4.54 -37.89
N TRP A 58 38.79 4.74 -36.89
CA TRP A 58 39.14 3.70 -35.91
C TRP A 58 37.92 3.24 -35.11
N ASN A 59 37.09 4.17 -34.68
CA ASN A 59 35.85 3.83 -33.98
C ASN A 59 34.88 3.06 -34.88
N ASN A 60 34.76 3.42 -36.16
CA ASN A 60 33.94 2.70 -37.13
C ASN A 60 34.44 1.26 -37.35
N LEU A 61 35.76 1.06 -37.45
CA LEU A 61 36.37 -0.27 -37.56
C LEU A 61 36.07 -1.12 -36.33
N PHE A 62 36.28 -0.58 -35.12
CA PHE A 62 35.94 -1.26 -33.88
C PHE A 62 34.45 -1.62 -33.83
N CYS A 63 33.56 -0.68 -34.16
CA CYS A 63 32.12 -0.92 -34.13
C CYS A 63 31.70 -2.04 -35.09
N ASN A 64 32.30 -2.08 -36.29
CA ASN A 64 32.05 -3.14 -37.25
C ASN A 64 32.57 -4.50 -36.76
N ASP A 65 33.79 -4.55 -36.22
CA ASP A 65 34.39 -5.78 -35.69
C ASP A 65 33.61 -6.32 -34.47
N TYR A 66 33.12 -5.43 -33.61
CA TYR A 66 32.27 -5.79 -32.47
C TYR A 66 30.90 -6.32 -32.92
N MET A 67 30.27 -5.70 -33.91
CA MET A 67 29.04 -6.22 -34.52
C MET A 67 29.23 -7.58 -35.20
N GLU A 68 30.33 -7.77 -35.92
CA GLU A 68 30.68 -9.05 -36.55
C GLU A 68 30.87 -10.13 -35.49
N THR A 69 31.53 -9.79 -34.36
CA THR A 69 31.69 -10.68 -33.20
C THR A 69 30.34 -11.07 -32.59
N LEU A 70 29.42 -10.12 -32.39
CA LEU A 70 28.06 -10.40 -31.91
C LEU A 70 27.29 -11.31 -32.86
N ASN A 71 27.31 -11.00 -34.16
CA ASN A 71 26.67 -11.83 -35.17
C ASN A 71 27.27 -13.25 -35.16
N TYR A 72 28.59 -13.37 -35.07
CA TYR A 72 29.25 -14.67 -34.99
C TYR A 72 28.84 -15.49 -33.76
N LEU A 73 28.78 -14.88 -32.58
CA LEU A 73 28.38 -15.53 -31.32
C LEU A 73 26.93 -16.06 -31.35
N TYR A 74 26.01 -15.25 -31.87
CA TYR A 74 24.57 -15.50 -31.79
C TYR A 74 24.00 -16.14 -33.06
N ASN A 75 24.73 -16.17 -34.16
CA ASN A 75 24.33 -16.91 -35.35
C ASN A 75 24.55 -18.43 -35.12
N ASN A 76 23.65 -19.26 -35.68
CA ASN A 76 23.55 -20.70 -35.41
C ASN A 76 24.80 -21.52 -35.75
N HIS A 77 25.80 -20.93 -36.41
CA HIS A 77 27.08 -21.56 -36.73
C HIS A 77 27.97 -21.84 -35.51
N TYR A 78 27.76 -21.13 -34.38
CA TYR A 78 28.59 -21.31 -33.18
C TYR A 78 28.08 -22.42 -32.23
N LYS A 79 27.15 -23.28 -32.66
CA LYS A 79 26.77 -24.49 -31.90
C LYS A 79 27.93 -25.50 -31.92
N LEU A 80 28.74 -25.47 -30.86
CA LEU A 80 29.57 -26.57 -30.33
C LEU A 80 30.32 -27.44 -31.36
N ASN A 81 31.50 -26.97 -31.79
CA ASN A 81 32.59 -27.87 -32.20
C ASN A 81 33.59 -28.16 -31.04
N SER A 82 33.22 -27.88 -29.79
CA SER A 82 34.17 -27.87 -28.66
C SER A 82 34.05 -29.01 -27.64
N VAL A 83 33.21 -30.04 -27.85
CA VAL A 83 33.10 -31.17 -26.88
C VAL A 83 33.76 -32.48 -27.35
N SER A 84 34.27 -32.57 -28.58
CA SER A 84 34.82 -33.84 -29.09
C SER A 84 36.31 -34.08 -28.81
N ASN A 85 36.85 -33.63 -27.68
CA ASN A 85 38.20 -34.04 -27.23
C ASN A 85 38.30 -34.42 -25.74
N SER A 86 37.19 -34.58 -25.03
CA SER A 86 37.20 -35.22 -23.71
C SER A 86 36.26 -36.43 -23.72
N THR A 87 36.82 -37.57 -24.07
CA THR A 87 36.29 -38.90 -23.81
C THR A 87 36.05 -39.03 -22.31
N TYR A 88 34.80 -38.92 -21.85
CA TYR A 88 34.19 -39.77 -20.82
C TYR A 88 32.72 -39.37 -20.72
N SER A 89 31.87 -40.28 -21.20
CA SER A 89 30.43 -40.17 -21.22
C SER A 89 29.80 -40.54 -19.88
N LEU A 90 28.63 -39.93 -19.67
CA LEU A 90 27.43 -40.44 -18.98
C LEU A 90 27.06 -39.78 -17.63
N ILE A 91 25.94 -39.04 -17.73
CA ILE A 91 24.94 -38.78 -16.71
C ILE A 91 25.31 -37.68 -15.70
N ASP A 92 25.17 -36.41 -16.11
CA ASP A 92 24.33 -35.44 -15.39
C ASP A 92 24.24 -34.10 -16.15
N ARG A 93 23.02 -33.77 -16.60
CA ARG A 93 22.43 -32.43 -16.82
C ARG A 93 23.36 -31.20 -16.95
N VAL A 94 24.31 -31.18 -17.88
CA VAL A 94 24.98 -29.93 -18.25
C VAL A 94 24.00 -29.11 -19.10
N LYS A 95 23.39 -28.09 -18.49
CA LYS A 95 22.57 -27.09 -19.19
C LYS A 95 23.39 -26.53 -20.38
N PRO A 96 22.81 -26.40 -21.57
CA PRO A 96 23.52 -25.84 -22.72
C PRO A 96 23.88 -24.38 -22.42
N ASP A 97 25.17 -24.02 -22.45
CA ASP A 97 25.78 -22.68 -22.59
C ASP A 97 25.09 -21.45 -21.93
N CYS A 98 24.27 -21.63 -20.91
CA CYS A 98 23.39 -20.59 -20.37
C CYS A 98 24.22 -19.42 -19.83
N GLY A 99 24.21 -18.30 -20.56
CA GLY A 99 24.83 -17.05 -20.19
C GLY A 99 26.31 -16.85 -20.53
N MET A 100 26.99 -17.81 -21.15
CA MET A 100 28.43 -17.67 -21.46
C MET A 100 28.69 -16.71 -22.62
N LYS A 101 27.81 -16.67 -23.63
CA LYS A 101 27.94 -15.77 -24.78
C LYS A 101 27.74 -14.31 -24.38
N GLU A 102 26.88 -14.10 -23.40
CA GLU A 102 26.50 -12.80 -22.87
C GLU A 102 27.64 -12.10 -22.11
N ILE A 103 28.73 -12.82 -21.83
CA ILE A 103 29.97 -12.23 -21.29
C ILE A 103 30.52 -11.14 -22.21
N ILE A 104 30.24 -11.17 -23.51
CA ILE A 104 30.61 -10.09 -24.43
C ILE A 104 30.09 -8.71 -23.97
N PHE A 105 28.98 -8.66 -23.23
CA PHE A 105 28.40 -7.43 -22.70
C PHE A 105 29.04 -6.98 -21.38
N SER A 106 29.97 -7.74 -20.79
CA SER A 106 30.66 -7.39 -19.54
C SER A 106 31.33 -6.00 -19.50
N PRO A 107 31.76 -5.35 -20.61
CA PRO A 107 32.27 -3.98 -20.56
C PRO A 107 31.28 -2.95 -20.01
N PHE A 108 29.98 -3.21 -20.10
CA PHE A 108 28.94 -2.38 -19.47
C PHE A 108 28.89 -2.53 -17.95
N ASN A 109 29.47 -3.60 -17.39
CA ASN A 109 29.57 -3.77 -15.96
C ASN A 109 30.70 -2.89 -15.40
N MET A 110 30.31 -1.72 -14.88
CA MET A 110 31.24 -0.73 -14.37
C MET A 110 32.17 -1.24 -13.25
N LYS A 111 31.73 -2.23 -12.47
CA LYS A 111 32.56 -2.86 -11.45
C LYS A 111 33.73 -3.63 -12.10
N ILE A 112 33.44 -4.46 -13.10
CA ILE A 112 34.45 -5.22 -13.83
C ILE A 112 35.38 -4.26 -14.59
N LEU A 113 34.82 -3.23 -15.22
CA LEU A 113 35.59 -2.22 -15.94
C LEU A 113 36.62 -1.54 -15.01
N ASN A 114 36.20 -1.14 -13.82
CA ASN A 114 37.07 -0.51 -12.82
C ASN A 114 38.09 -1.50 -12.19
N GLU A 115 37.78 -2.80 -12.16
CA GLU A 115 38.75 -3.83 -11.74
C GLU A 115 39.82 -4.08 -12.80
N VAL A 116 39.44 -4.04 -14.08
CA VAL A 116 40.36 -4.23 -15.22
C VAL A 116 41.21 -3.00 -15.47
N SER A 117 40.62 -1.81 -15.44
CA SER A 117 41.30 -0.53 -15.65
C SER A 117 40.93 0.50 -14.57
N PRO A 118 41.51 0.41 -13.35
CA PRO A 118 41.16 1.28 -12.22
C PRO A 118 41.46 2.77 -12.44
N LYS A 119 42.30 3.10 -13.44
CA LYS A 119 42.75 4.45 -13.76
C LYS A 119 42.21 4.94 -15.12
N ILE A 120 41.18 4.30 -15.65
CA ILE A 120 40.56 4.74 -16.91
C ILE A 120 40.04 6.19 -16.77
N TYR A 121 40.39 7.04 -17.72
CA TYR A 121 39.88 8.41 -17.75
C TYR A 121 38.38 8.43 -18.08
N SER A 122 37.64 9.39 -17.54
CA SER A 122 36.19 9.52 -17.82
C SER A 122 35.90 9.64 -19.32
N SER A 123 36.69 10.42 -20.06
CA SER A 123 36.54 10.57 -21.51
C SER A 123 36.73 9.26 -22.29
N GLN A 124 37.69 8.42 -21.88
CA GLN A 124 37.93 7.11 -22.49
C GLN A 124 36.81 6.13 -22.18
N ARG A 125 36.29 6.18 -20.95
CA ARG A 125 35.14 5.39 -20.54
C ARG A 125 33.88 5.80 -21.31
N ASP A 126 33.62 7.09 -21.45
CA ASP A 126 32.45 7.59 -22.14
C ASP A 126 32.53 7.27 -23.66
N LEU A 127 33.74 7.31 -24.24
CA LEU A 127 34.01 6.79 -25.58
C LEU A 127 33.70 5.29 -25.68
N LEU A 128 34.18 4.46 -24.74
CA LEU A 128 33.86 3.03 -24.70
C LEU A 128 32.37 2.76 -24.69
N ILE A 129 31.66 3.38 -23.75
CA ILE A 129 30.22 3.16 -23.61
C ILE A 129 29.47 3.62 -24.87
N SER A 130 29.76 4.82 -25.39
CA SER A 130 29.10 5.32 -26.61
C SER A 130 29.37 4.49 -27.86
N SER A 131 30.61 4.00 -28.06
CA SER A 131 30.96 3.11 -29.17
C SER A 131 30.27 1.75 -29.09
N LEU A 132 30.20 1.17 -27.89
CA LEU A 132 29.48 -0.08 -27.67
C LEU A 132 27.97 0.11 -27.89
N GLU A 133 27.37 1.16 -27.34
CA GLU A 133 25.94 1.48 -27.52
C GLU A 133 25.58 1.67 -29.00
N TYR A 134 26.41 2.40 -29.75
CA TYR A 134 26.23 2.57 -31.18
C TYR A 134 26.30 1.24 -31.94
N SER A 135 27.22 0.35 -31.55
CA SER A 135 27.35 -0.99 -32.13
C SER A 135 26.13 -1.86 -31.81
N LEU A 136 25.61 -1.80 -30.58
CA LEU A 136 24.41 -2.54 -30.17
C LEU A 136 23.15 -2.03 -30.89
N LEU A 137 23.01 -0.72 -31.04
CA LEU A 137 21.89 -0.11 -31.78
C LEU A 137 21.88 -0.57 -33.24
N LYS A 138 23.05 -0.55 -33.90
CA LYS A 138 23.18 -1.08 -35.26
C LYS A 138 22.92 -2.58 -35.31
N PHE A 139 23.47 -3.35 -34.36
CA PHE A 139 23.24 -4.80 -34.30
C PHE A 139 21.75 -5.13 -34.18
N SER A 140 21.04 -4.46 -33.28
CA SER A 140 19.60 -4.56 -33.08
C SER A 140 18.81 -4.26 -34.36
N LYS A 141 19.23 -3.23 -35.12
CA LYS A 141 18.59 -2.79 -36.37
C LYS A 141 18.83 -3.74 -37.54
N TYR A 142 20.04 -4.26 -37.71
CA TYR A 142 20.43 -5.04 -38.89
C TYR A 142 20.31 -6.56 -38.70
N TYR A 143 20.40 -7.06 -37.47
CA TYR A 143 20.41 -8.49 -37.15
C TYR A 143 19.21 -8.90 -36.28
N THR A 144 18.00 -8.54 -36.74
CA THR A 144 16.74 -8.71 -36.00
C THR A 144 16.46 -10.15 -35.58
N ASN A 145 16.82 -11.16 -36.40
CA ASN A 145 16.63 -12.57 -36.06
C ASN A 145 17.73 -13.12 -35.15
N VAL A 146 18.95 -12.58 -35.25
CA VAL A 146 20.11 -13.10 -34.53
C VAL A 146 20.11 -12.63 -33.09
N LYS A 147 19.69 -11.38 -32.83
CA LYS A 147 19.53 -10.84 -31.47
C LYS A 147 18.53 -11.64 -30.62
N GLU A 148 17.58 -12.33 -31.27
CA GLU A 148 16.63 -13.22 -30.58
C GLU A 148 17.29 -14.47 -29.98
N ASN A 149 18.57 -14.74 -30.25
CA ASN A 149 19.31 -15.82 -29.59
C ASN A 149 20.01 -15.37 -28.30
N ILE A 150 19.89 -14.09 -27.91
CA ILE A 150 20.44 -13.58 -26.64
C ILE A 150 19.61 -14.14 -25.47
N ASP A 151 20.31 -14.72 -24.48
CA ASP A 151 19.72 -15.15 -23.21
C ASP A 151 19.60 -13.95 -22.25
N ILE A 152 18.36 -13.60 -21.91
CA ILE A 152 18.06 -12.45 -21.04
C ILE A 152 18.65 -12.62 -19.63
N ASN A 153 18.74 -13.85 -19.13
CA ASN A 153 19.30 -14.15 -17.81
C ASN A 153 20.82 -14.11 -17.83
N GLY A 154 21.42 -14.58 -18.93
CA GLY A 154 22.85 -14.45 -19.21
C GLY A 154 23.31 -12.99 -19.27
N LEU A 155 22.50 -12.15 -19.92
CA LEU A 155 22.74 -10.72 -20.07
C LEU A 155 22.78 -10.04 -18.70
N TYR A 156 21.76 -10.27 -17.87
CA TYR A 156 21.75 -9.77 -16.50
C TYR A 156 22.96 -10.26 -15.68
N THR A 157 23.31 -11.54 -15.77
CA THR A 157 24.44 -12.13 -15.04
C THR A 157 25.80 -11.54 -15.45
N SER A 158 25.91 -11.06 -16.69
CA SER A 158 27.14 -10.46 -17.22
C SER A 158 27.24 -8.98 -16.86
N VAL A 159 26.13 -8.25 -16.96
CA VAL A 159 26.12 -6.79 -16.90
C VAL A 159 25.68 -6.23 -15.55
N GLY A 160 24.77 -6.90 -14.85
CA GLY A 160 24.10 -6.38 -13.66
C GLY A 160 22.93 -5.46 -14.01
N ILE A 161 22.64 -4.47 -13.18
CA ILE A 161 21.49 -3.55 -13.33
C ILE A 161 21.48 -2.83 -14.68
N ASP A 162 22.67 -2.47 -15.20
CA ASP A 162 22.80 -1.74 -16.47
C ASP A 162 22.25 -2.54 -17.67
N PHE A 163 21.93 -3.83 -17.50
CA PHE A 163 21.25 -4.62 -18.52
C PHE A 163 19.92 -3.99 -18.96
N LEU A 164 19.21 -3.27 -18.08
CA LEU A 164 17.92 -2.63 -18.43
C LEU A 164 18.09 -1.66 -19.60
N LYS A 165 19.18 -0.88 -19.63
CA LYS A 165 19.52 -0.02 -20.77
C LYS A 165 19.79 -0.83 -22.03
N LEU A 166 20.39 -2.01 -21.89
CA LEU A 166 20.68 -2.89 -23.02
C LEU A 166 19.41 -3.55 -23.58
N ILE A 167 18.39 -3.80 -22.76
CA ILE A 167 17.07 -4.27 -23.22
C ILE A 167 16.50 -3.28 -24.24
N ASP A 168 16.50 -2.00 -23.90
CA ASP A 168 15.99 -0.93 -24.77
C ASP A 168 16.81 -0.84 -26.07
N LEU A 169 18.15 -0.82 -25.97
CA LEU A 169 19.03 -0.74 -27.15
C LEU A 169 18.88 -1.94 -28.09
N LEU A 170 18.69 -3.13 -27.54
CA LEU A 170 18.54 -4.38 -28.29
C LEU A 170 17.09 -4.69 -28.68
N ASN A 171 16.13 -3.85 -28.28
CA ASN A 171 14.69 -4.07 -28.45
C ASN A 171 14.29 -5.49 -28.00
N LEU A 172 14.59 -5.84 -26.74
CA LEU A 172 14.34 -7.16 -26.14
C LEU A 172 13.24 -7.16 -25.08
N ASP A 173 12.40 -6.13 -25.04
CA ASP A 173 11.31 -5.97 -24.07
C ASP A 173 10.38 -7.20 -23.99
N HIS A 174 10.11 -7.83 -25.13
CA HIS A 174 9.26 -9.03 -25.20
C HIS A 174 9.86 -10.23 -24.47
N LYS A 175 11.18 -10.26 -24.24
CA LYS A 175 11.87 -11.33 -23.52
C LYS A 175 11.90 -11.15 -22.01
N LEU A 176 11.38 -10.04 -21.47
CA LEU A 176 11.33 -9.85 -20.01
C LEU A 176 10.50 -10.93 -19.29
N CYS A 177 9.58 -11.60 -19.99
CA CYS A 177 8.84 -12.75 -19.45
C CYS A 177 9.69 -14.02 -19.27
N GLU A 178 10.87 -14.09 -19.90
CA GLU A 178 11.83 -15.20 -19.79
C GLU A 178 12.81 -15.02 -18.62
N LEU A 179 12.75 -13.88 -17.90
CA LEU A 179 13.59 -13.65 -16.75
C LEU A 179 13.33 -14.67 -15.64
N SER A 180 14.40 -15.13 -15.01
CA SER A 180 14.30 -15.99 -13.86
C SER A 180 13.74 -15.20 -12.66
N PRO A 181 12.92 -15.82 -11.81
CA PRO A 181 12.36 -15.14 -10.64
C PRO A 181 13.42 -14.55 -9.71
N GLN A 182 14.56 -15.23 -9.58
CA GLN A 182 15.69 -14.76 -8.78
C GLN A 182 16.26 -13.45 -9.34
N ASN A 183 16.45 -13.36 -10.66
CA ASN A 183 16.96 -12.13 -11.28
C ASN A 183 15.99 -10.96 -11.08
N VAL A 184 14.67 -11.20 -11.24
CA VAL A 184 13.66 -10.16 -10.97
C VAL A 184 13.76 -9.65 -9.54
N ASN A 185 13.86 -10.56 -8.57
CA ASN A 185 14.01 -10.22 -7.16
C ASN A 185 15.28 -9.38 -6.93
N ASP A 186 16.42 -9.85 -7.43
CA ASP A 186 17.72 -9.20 -7.27
C ASP A 186 17.72 -7.79 -7.88
N ILE A 187 17.08 -7.59 -9.04
CA ILE A 187 16.93 -6.28 -9.68
C ILE A 187 16.16 -5.32 -8.75
N PHE A 188 14.97 -5.72 -8.28
CA PHE A 188 14.17 -4.87 -7.40
C PHE A 188 14.89 -4.56 -6.09
N TYR A 189 15.46 -5.56 -5.43
CA TYR A 189 16.20 -5.35 -4.18
C TYR A 189 17.42 -4.45 -4.34
N THR A 190 18.14 -4.55 -5.47
CA THR A 190 19.33 -3.73 -5.70
C THR A 190 18.95 -2.29 -6.04
N LEU A 191 17.96 -2.08 -6.91
CA LEU A 191 17.52 -0.75 -7.31
C LEU A 191 16.83 0.02 -6.18
N PHE A 192 15.99 -0.63 -5.36
CA PHE A 192 15.31 0.04 -4.24
C PHE A 192 16.26 0.45 -3.10
N LYS A 193 17.40 -0.23 -2.95
CA LYS A 193 18.48 0.18 -2.04
C LYS A 193 19.32 1.36 -2.55
N GLY A 194 19.17 1.72 -3.82
CA GLY A 194 19.91 2.82 -4.44
C GLY A 194 19.37 4.21 -4.10
N ASP A 195 19.78 5.18 -4.89
CA ASP A 195 19.26 6.56 -4.86
C ASP A 195 17.84 6.67 -5.48
N GLU A 196 17.30 7.88 -5.53
CA GLU A 196 15.97 8.13 -6.10
C GLU A 196 15.89 7.77 -7.59
N PHE A 197 16.99 7.96 -8.34
CA PHE A 197 17.04 7.60 -9.76
C PHE A 197 16.89 6.09 -9.95
N ASN A 198 17.62 5.29 -9.17
CA ASN A 198 17.49 3.82 -9.19
C ASN A 198 16.07 3.36 -8.83
N ARG A 199 15.41 4.01 -7.87
CA ARG A 199 14.01 3.72 -7.53
C ARG A 199 13.06 4.00 -8.69
N ILE A 200 13.25 5.11 -9.40
CA ILE A 200 12.48 5.42 -10.61
C ILE A 200 12.72 4.37 -11.70
N THR A 201 13.97 3.94 -11.91
CA THR A 201 14.31 2.85 -12.84
C THR A 201 13.62 1.53 -12.46
N ALA A 202 13.54 1.19 -11.17
CA ALA A 202 12.83 0.00 -10.71
C ALA A 202 11.33 0.05 -11.08
N LEU A 203 10.72 1.22 -10.97
CA LEU A 203 9.31 1.42 -11.31
C LEU A 203 9.08 1.41 -12.82
N HIS A 204 10.00 1.94 -13.63
CA HIS A 204 9.97 1.74 -15.08
C HIS A 204 10.05 0.26 -15.44
N PHE A 205 10.93 -0.49 -14.79
CA PHE A 205 11.03 -1.94 -14.98
C PHE A 205 9.74 -2.67 -14.57
N LEU A 206 9.12 -2.29 -13.46
CA LEU A 206 7.79 -2.78 -13.07
C LEU A 206 6.75 -2.54 -14.17
N ASN A 207 6.72 -1.34 -14.75
CA ASN A 207 5.81 -1.01 -15.84
C ASN A 207 6.05 -1.91 -17.06
N SER A 208 7.30 -2.15 -17.44
CA SER A 208 7.63 -3.07 -18.54
C SER A 208 7.18 -4.50 -18.24
N LEU A 209 7.39 -5.01 -17.02
CA LEU A 209 6.93 -6.35 -16.62
C LEU A 209 5.41 -6.49 -16.65
N LEU A 210 4.67 -5.51 -16.12
CA LEU A 210 3.20 -5.50 -16.11
C LEU A 210 2.63 -5.44 -17.54
N ASN A 211 3.33 -4.76 -18.46
CA ASN A 211 2.89 -4.66 -19.85
C ASN A 211 3.25 -5.90 -20.68
N ASN A 212 4.46 -6.45 -20.52
CA ASN A 212 4.99 -7.53 -21.37
C ASN A 212 4.59 -8.95 -20.93
N THR A 213 4.10 -9.14 -19.71
CA THR A 213 3.54 -10.43 -19.25
C THR A 213 2.26 -10.87 -19.99
N ASN A 214 1.75 -10.06 -20.93
CA ASN A 214 0.52 -10.31 -21.70
C ASN A 214 0.73 -11.05 -23.04
N ASN A 215 1.96 -11.34 -23.47
CA ASN A 215 2.24 -11.86 -24.82
C ASN A 215 2.42 -13.39 -24.94
N GLY A 216 1.70 -14.19 -24.15
CA GLY A 216 1.75 -15.67 -24.32
C GLY A 216 0.68 -16.48 -23.60
N ARG A 217 0.03 -15.93 -22.59
CA ARG A 217 -1.25 -16.42 -22.06
C ARG A 217 -2.18 -15.22 -21.94
N LYS A 218 -3.27 -15.23 -22.71
CA LYS A 218 -4.43 -14.39 -22.45
C LYS A 218 -4.96 -14.73 -21.06
N LEU A 219 -4.38 -14.13 -20.03
CA LEU A 219 -5.14 -13.79 -18.84
C LEU A 219 -5.65 -12.39 -19.14
N ASP A 220 -6.95 -12.31 -19.43
CA ASP A 220 -7.62 -11.04 -19.63
C ASP A 220 -7.23 -10.10 -18.49
N ARG A 221 -6.70 -8.92 -18.86
CA ARG A 221 -6.24 -7.86 -17.93
C ARG A 221 -7.32 -7.40 -16.91
N ASN A 222 -8.53 -7.93 -17.02
CA ASN A 222 -9.69 -7.51 -16.26
C ASN A 222 -10.01 -8.38 -15.04
N GLU A 223 -9.47 -9.60 -14.86
CA GLU A 223 -10.02 -10.49 -13.80
C GLU A 223 -9.08 -11.16 -12.77
N GLU A 224 -7.75 -11.29 -12.92
CA GLU A 224 -7.02 -12.19 -11.97
C GLU A 224 -5.72 -11.71 -11.31
N MET A 225 -5.08 -10.60 -11.73
CA MET A 225 -3.86 -10.16 -11.05
C MET A 225 -4.22 -9.23 -9.89
N ASP A 226 -4.01 -9.70 -8.66
CA ASP A 226 -4.13 -8.91 -7.44
C ASP A 226 -2.76 -8.40 -6.97
N ILE A 227 -2.72 -7.53 -5.95
CA ILE A 227 -1.45 -6.96 -5.45
C ILE A 227 -0.51 -8.03 -4.85
N SER A 228 -1.06 -9.19 -4.49
CA SER A 228 -0.37 -10.34 -3.91
C SER A 228 0.06 -11.39 -4.96
N THR A 229 -0.37 -11.26 -6.21
CA THR A 229 0.06 -12.12 -7.30
C THR A 229 1.49 -11.76 -7.69
N PRO A 230 2.42 -12.73 -7.70
CA PRO A 230 3.81 -12.46 -8.05
C PRO A 230 3.92 -12.10 -9.55
N LEU A 231 4.84 -11.20 -9.90
CA LEU A 231 5.01 -10.73 -11.29
C LEU A 231 5.40 -11.87 -12.25
N LEU A 232 6.23 -12.80 -11.76
CA LEU A 232 6.53 -14.10 -12.34
C LEU A 232 6.43 -15.14 -11.22
N HIS A 233 6.12 -16.40 -11.55
CA HIS A 233 5.99 -17.43 -10.52
C HIS A 233 7.29 -17.57 -9.70
N GLY A 234 7.23 -17.26 -8.39
CA GLY A 234 8.38 -17.27 -7.48
C GLY A 234 9.15 -15.93 -7.37
N SER A 235 8.69 -14.86 -8.03
CA SER A 235 9.28 -13.52 -7.91
C SER A 235 8.55 -12.63 -6.91
N VAL A 236 9.06 -11.42 -6.71
CA VAL A 236 8.39 -10.35 -5.96
C VAL A 236 7.00 -10.05 -6.51
N ARG A 237 6.13 -9.62 -5.60
CA ARG A 237 4.76 -9.19 -5.86
C ARG A 237 4.72 -7.66 -5.93
N PRO A 238 3.70 -7.06 -6.58
CA PRO A 238 3.42 -5.62 -6.45
C PRO A 238 3.36 -5.16 -4.99
N LEU A 239 2.86 -6.03 -4.09
CA LEU A 239 2.82 -5.78 -2.65
C LEU A 239 4.23 -5.63 -2.05
N ASP A 240 5.17 -6.50 -2.43
CA ASP A 240 6.54 -6.43 -1.90
C ASP A 240 7.22 -5.14 -2.36
N ILE A 241 6.93 -4.69 -3.58
CA ILE A 241 7.41 -3.40 -4.12
C ILE A 241 6.79 -2.24 -3.36
N LEU A 242 5.48 -2.26 -3.09
CA LEU A 242 4.82 -1.26 -2.26
C LEU A 242 5.47 -1.17 -0.88
N VAL A 243 5.79 -2.31 -0.26
CA VAL A 243 6.53 -2.35 1.01
C VAL A 243 7.90 -1.68 0.85
N MET A 244 8.69 -2.02 -0.17
CA MET A 244 10.01 -1.41 -0.40
C MET A 244 9.91 0.12 -0.59
N ILE A 245 8.92 0.62 -1.33
CA ILE A 245 8.68 2.06 -1.48
C ILE A 245 8.43 2.71 -0.12
N CYS A 246 7.59 2.05 0.68
CA CYS A 246 7.20 2.57 1.97
C CYS A 246 8.37 2.57 2.97
N GLU A 247 9.25 1.55 2.91
CA GLU A 247 10.48 1.45 3.73
C GLU A 247 11.47 2.58 3.47
N VAL A 248 11.51 3.07 2.24
CA VAL A 248 12.48 4.08 1.81
C VAL A 248 11.90 5.50 1.93
N GLU A 249 10.67 5.63 2.41
CA GLU A 249 10.01 6.92 2.65
C GLU A 249 9.97 7.86 1.44
N CYS A 250 9.86 7.30 0.23
CA CYS A 250 9.95 8.07 -1.01
C CYS A 250 8.57 8.35 -1.61
N LYS A 251 8.04 9.54 -1.35
CA LYS A 251 6.78 10.05 -1.92
C LYS A 251 6.70 9.85 -3.43
N LYS A 252 7.66 10.38 -4.19
CA LYS A 252 7.65 10.30 -5.67
C LYS A 252 7.58 8.87 -6.20
N SER A 253 8.24 7.92 -5.53
CA SER A 253 8.17 6.50 -5.90
C SER A 253 6.77 5.93 -5.68
N LEU A 254 6.10 6.33 -4.59
CA LEU A 254 4.71 5.95 -4.32
C LEU A 254 3.75 6.51 -5.38
N GLU A 255 3.90 7.78 -5.73
CA GLU A 255 3.09 8.43 -6.77
C GLU A 255 3.23 7.69 -8.11
N LEU A 256 4.47 7.42 -8.51
CA LEU A 256 4.78 6.75 -9.78
C LEU A 256 4.26 5.30 -9.76
N PHE A 257 4.42 4.57 -8.66
CA PHE A 257 3.88 3.23 -8.49
C PHE A 257 2.36 3.19 -8.64
N LEU A 258 1.63 4.10 -7.96
CA LEU A 258 0.17 4.20 -8.08
C LEU A 258 -0.29 4.56 -9.49
N ASN A 259 0.55 5.22 -10.29
CA ASN A 259 0.25 5.54 -11.69
C ASN A 259 0.52 4.36 -12.63
N ILE A 260 1.48 3.48 -12.29
CA ILE A 260 1.88 2.32 -13.09
C ILE A 260 0.92 1.13 -12.87
N ILE A 261 0.50 0.88 -11.63
CA ILE A 261 -0.33 -0.29 -11.34
C ILE A 261 -1.74 -0.16 -11.94
N PRO A 262 -2.36 -1.30 -12.34
CA PRO A 262 -3.75 -1.33 -12.78
C PRO A 262 -4.74 -0.71 -11.78
N ARG A 263 -5.81 -0.09 -12.28
CA ARG A 263 -6.80 0.63 -11.45
C ARG A 263 -7.44 -0.26 -10.38
N HIS A 264 -7.69 -1.53 -10.67
CA HIS A 264 -8.30 -2.48 -9.71
C HIS A 264 -7.38 -2.88 -8.55
N MET A 265 -6.05 -2.69 -8.68
CA MET A 265 -5.10 -2.92 -7.59
C MET A 265 -5.00 -1.74 -6.63
N LYS A 266 -5.40 -0.53 -7.03
CA LYS A 266 -5.28 0.67 -6.20
C LYS A 266 -6.09 0.55 -4.89
N PRO A 267 -7.36 0.08 -4.89
CA PRO A 267 -8.08 -0.16 -3.65
C PRO A 267 -7.38 -1.18 -2.73
N GLN A 268 -6.70 -2.17 -3.28
CA GLN A 268 -5.97 -3.17 -2.50
C GLN A 268 -4.71 -2.57 -1.84
N CYS A 269 -4.00 -1.68 -2.56
CA CYS A 269 -2.90 -0.90 -1.98
C CYS A 269 -3.39 -0.07 -0.79
N PHE A 270 -4.55 0.56 -0.95
CA PHE A 270 -5.19 1.33 0.13
C PHE A 270 -5.58 0.47 1.33
N LEU A 271 -6.22 -0.68 1.08
CA LEU A 271 -6.59 -1.62 2.14
C LEU A 271 -5.36 -2.12 2.88
N PHE A 272 -4.28 -2.42 2.15
CA PHE A 272 -3.00 -2.80 2.75
C PHE A 272 -2.46 -1.69 3.66
N LEU A 273 -2.37 -0.46 3.15
CA LEU A 273 -1.94 0.72 3.91
C LEU A 273 -2.91 1.13 5.03
N LYS A 274 -4.13 0.56 5.07
CA LYS A 274 -5.19 0.80 6.07
C LYS A 274 -5.34 -0.37 7.08
N SER A 275 -4.47 -1.38 7.10
CA SER A 275 -4.65 -2.59 7.94
C SER A 275 -3.73 -2.68 9.19
N VAL A 276 -4.31 -2.73 10.42
CA VAL A 276 -3.68 -2.46 11.75
C VAL A 276 -3.06 -3.66 12.49
N ASP A 277 -3.21 -4.90 12.07
CA ASP A 277 -2.94 -6.02 13.00
C ASP A 277 -1.56 -6.66 12.85
N LYS A 278 -0.74 -6.64 13.91
CA LYS A 278 0.56 -7.34 13.98
C LYS A 278 0.45 -8.85 14.27
N HIS A 279 -0.73 -9.38 14.60
CA HIS A 279 -0.94 -10.76 15.07
C HIS A 279 -1.85 -11.64 14.20
N THR A 280 -2.38 -11.17 13.08
CA THR A 280 -3.13 -12.03 12.12
C THR A 280 -2.22 -12.56 11.02
N GLY A 281 -1.15 -13.24 11.44
CA GLY A 281 -0.54 -14.28 10.63
C GLY A 281 -1.35 -15.56 10.78
N ASN A 282 -1.87 -16.10 9.68
CA ASN A 282 -2.66 -17.34 9.53
C ASN A 282 -4.17 -17.25 9.78
N PHE A 283 -4.92 -16.79 8.78
CA PHE A 283 -6.22 -17.38 8.46
C PHE A 283 -6.15 -18.03 7.07
N SER A 284 -5.97 -19.35 7.06
CA SER A 284 -6.33 -20.21 5.93
C SER A 284 -7.84 -20.42 5.98
N SER A 285 -8.59 -19.69 5.16
CA SER A 285 -9.99 -20.01 4.85
C SER A 285 -10.01 -20.69 3.49
N LYS A 286 -10.52 -21.92 3.44
CA LYS A 286 -10.62 -22.74 2.21
C LYS A 286 -11.64 -22.21 1.18
N HIS A 287 -12.29 -21.07 1.41
CA HIS A 287 -13.42 -20.62 0.57
C HIS A 287 -13.42 -19.16 0.12
N SER A 288 -12.28 -18.44 0.19
CA SER A 288 -12.14 -17.13 -0.46
C SER A 288 -10.65 -16.83 -0.74
N ASN A 289 -10.30 -16.58 -1.99
CA ASN A 289 -8.91 -16.43 -2.46
C ASN A 289 -8.16 -15.16 -1.97
N TYR A 290 -8.75 -14.33 -1.12
CA TYR A 290 -8.11 -13.11 -0.64
C TYR A 290 -7.37 -13.36 0.68
N LYS A 291 -6.04 -13.47 0.59
CA LYS A 291 -5.13 -13.38 1.75
C LYS A 291 -4.94 -11.90 2.10
N LEU A 292 -5.52 -11.48 3.22
CA LEU A 292 -5.39 -10.11 3.74
C LEU A 292 -3.98 -9.94 4.35
N TYR A 293 -3.20 -8.98 3.88
CA TYR A 293 -1.85 -8.68 4.40
C TYR A 293 -1.81 -7.31 5.13
N ILE A 294 -0.89 -7.23 6.08
CA ILE A 294 -0.79 -6.30 7.21
C ILE A 294 0.04 -5.06 6.86
N GLY A 295 -0.41 -3.85 7.21
CA GLY A 295 0.40 -2.64 7.07
C GLY A 295 -0.22 -1.36 7.65
N LEU A 296 -0.10 -1.09 8.96
CA LEU A 296 -0.50 0.24 9.50
C LEU A 296 0.33 0.85 10.63
N LEU A 297 1.45 0.26 11.04
CA LEU A 297 2.32 0.95 12.01
C LEU A 297 3.67 1.40 11.45
N LYS A 298 4.01 1.07 10.20
CA LYS A 298 5.30 1.48 9.62
C LYS A 298 5.20 2.66 8.65
N TYR A 299 4.04 2.90 8.01
CA TYR A 299 3.97 3.75 6.81
C TYR A 299 2.79 4.75 6.78
N GLU A 300 2.50 5.43 7.90
CA GLU A 300 1.40 6.42 8.02
C GLU A 300 1.48 7.53 6.96
N TRP A 301 2.68 8.02 6.66
CA TRP A 301 2.91 9.04 5.64
C TRP A 301 2.44 8.57 4.25
N ALA A 302 2.65 7.29 3.92
CA ALA A 302 2.29 6.72 2.62
C ALA A 302 0.78 6.60 2.47
N PHE A 303 0.07 6.25 3.55
CA PHE A 303 -1.40 6.23 3.57
C PHE A 303 -1.97 7.62 3.29
N ASN A 304 -1.53 8.65 4.03
CA ASN A 304 -2.01 10.02 3.88
C ASN A 304 -1.75 10.55 2.47
N GLU A 305 -0.59 10.24 1.90
CA GLU A 305 -0.24 10.62 0.54
C GLU A 305 -1.12 9.91 -0.49
N CYS A 306 -1.31 8.60 -0.35
CA CYS A 306 -2.21 7.83 -1.19
C CYS A 306 -3.62 8.44 -1.18
N GLU A 307 -4.17 8.70 0.01
CA GLU A 307 -5.51 9.28 0.20
C GLU A 307 -5.66 10.63 -0.52
N SER A 308 -4.65 11.50 -0.44
CA SER A 308 -4.59 12.76 -1.19
C SER A 308 -4.67 12.55 -2.72
N MET A 309 -4.00 11.51 -3.24
CA MET A 309 -3.95 11.20 -4.67
C MET A 309 -5.23 10.59 -5.24
N LEU A 310 -5.95 9.77 -4.47
CA LEU A 310 -7.24 9.24 -4.92
C LEU A 310 -8.35 10.29 -4.84
N ASN A 311 -8.31 11.18 -3.85
CA ASN A 311 -9.28 12.25 -3.74
C ASN A 311 -9.17 13.30 -4.87
N THR A 312 -8.03 13.37 -5.56
CA THR A 312 -7.81 14.25 -6.73
C THR A 312 -8.23 13.62 -8.07
N THR A 313 -8.48 12.31 -8.12
CA THR A 313 -8.91 11.60 -9.35
C THR A 313 -10.36 11.12 -9.23
N ASN A 314 -11.31 12.04 -9.45
CA ASN A 314 -12.75 11.80 -9.72
C ASN A 314 -13.24 10.33 -9.54
N TYR A 315 -13.43 9.90 -8.29
CA TYR A 315 -14.63 9.14 -7.99
C TYR A 315 -15.74 10.16 -7.97
N GLN A 316 -16.51 10.23 -9.05
CA GLN A 316 -17.77 10.97 -9.08
C GLN A 316 -18.59 10.49 -7.88
N SER A 317 -18.64 11.36 -6.87
CA SER A 317 -19.70 11.38 -5.90
C SER A 317 -21.01 11.34 -6.69
N ILE A 318 -21.78 10.27 -6.46
CA ILE A 318 -23.17 10.23 -6.89
C ILE A 318 -23.82 11.47 -6.26
N SER A 319 -24.28 12.36 -7.14
CA SER A 319 -24.97 13.59 -6.80
C SER A 319 -26.11 13.31 -5.81
N PRO A 320 -26.20 14.04 -4.67
CA PRO A 320 -27.31 13.90 -3.74
C PRO A 320 -28.48 14.74 -4.25
N ASN A 321 -29.06 14.36 -5.39
CA ASN A 321 -30.30 14.94 -5.88
C ASN A 321 -31.10 13.85 -6.58
N ASP A 322 -31.87 13.11 -5.78
CA ASP A 322 -33.23 12.76 -6.18
C ASP A 322 -34.09 12.52 -4.94
N LYS A 323 -34.96 13.50 -4.67
CA LYS A 323 -36.12 13.35 -3.79
C LYS A 323 -37.12 12.50 -4.58
N THR A 324 -37.43 11.29 -4.12
CA THR A 324 -38.82 10.79 -4.00
C THR A 324 -38.89 9.32 -3.53
N LYS A 325 -39.63 9.12 -2.43
CA LYS A 325 -40.23 7.89 -1.88
C LYS A 325 -39.32 6.94 -1.06
N PRO A 326 -39.82 6.41 0.07
CA PRO A 326 -39.10 5.50 0.95
C PRO A 326 -39.07 4.12 0.28
N LYS A 327 -37.88 3.70 -0.17
CA LYS A 327 -37.62 2.31 -0.53
C LYS A 327 -36.85 1.65 0.61
N ASP A 328 -37.23 0.40 0.86
CA ASP A 328 -36.70 -0.47 1.90
C ASP A 328 -35.18 -0.42 1.99
N TYR A 329 -34.68 -0.37 3.24
CA TYR A 329 -33.27 -0.38 3.59
C TYR A 329 -32.63 -1.70 3.15
N THR A 330 -32.11 -1.78 1.93
CA THR A 330 -31.06 -2.74 1.58
C THR A 330 -29.75 -2.25 2.20
N PHE A 331 -29.35 -2.90 3.31
CA PHE A 331 -28.07 -2.66 3.99
C PHE A 331 -26.91 -3.12 3.09
N ASP A 332 -26.08 -2.17 2.65
CA ASP A 332 -24.91 -2.39 1.81
C ASP A 332 -23.69 -2.86 2.65
N GLU A 333 -22.87 -3.78 2.13
CA GLU A 333 -21.66 -4.31 2.78
C GLU A 333 -20.58 -3.23 3.00
N ASN A 334 -20.64 -2.13 2.24
CA ASN A 334 -19.76 -0.98 2.38
C ASN A 334 -19.95 -0.20 3.71
N LEU A 335 -21.06 -0.40 4.42
CA LEU A 335 -21.38 0.32 5.66
C LEU A 335 -20.44 -0.07 6.83
N GLU A 336 -19.87 -1.29 6.81
CA GLU A 336 -18.93 -1.74 7.87
C GLU A 336 -17.66 -0.89 7.93
N TYR A 337 -17.16 -0.46 6.78
CA TYR A 337 -15.88 0.24 6.65
C TYR A 337 -15.91 1.70 7.07
N GLU A 338 -17.10 2.31 7.15
CA GLU A 338 -17.26 3.70 7.60
C GLU A 338 -17.58 3.81 9.10
N LEU A 339 -18.24 2.80 9.66
CA LEU A 339 -18.77 2.83 11.03
C LEU A 339 -17.78 2.33 12.08
N VAL A 340 -16.96 1.34 11.75
CA VAL A 340 -16.02 0.74 12.71
C VAL A 340 -14.80 1.63 12.89
N VAL A 341 -14.53 2.01 14.13
CA VAL A 341 -13.39 2.83 14.52
C VAL A 341 -12.32 1.93 15.13
N ASN A 342 -11.51 1.34 14.27
CA ASN A 342 -10.46 0.39 14.61
C ASN A 342 -9.04 0.87 14.21
N THR A 343 -8.90 2.11 13.72
CA THR A 343 -7.61 2.72 13.37
C THR A 343 -7.46 4.12 13.99
N VAL A 344 -6.23 4.63 14.13
CA VAL A 344 -5.98 6.01 14.60
C VAL A 344 -6.61 7.03 13.65
N ALA A 345 -6.57 6.81 12.34
CA ALA A 345 -7.23 7.67 11.36
C ALA A 345 -8.75 7.71 11.55
N SER A 346 -9.38 6.55 11.81
CA SER A 346 -10.82 6.48 12.11
C SER A 346 -11.17 7.17 13.44
N LEU A 347 -10.27 7.10 14.45
CA LEU A 347 -10.41 7.84 15.69
C LEU A 347 -10.34 9.35 15.45
N TYR A 348 -9.40 9.80 14.61
CA TYR A 348 -9.27 11.21 14.25
C TYR A 348 -10.47 11.72 13.44
N LYS A 349 -10.99 10.91 12.50
CA LYS A 349 -12.24 11.20 11.78
C LYS A 349 -13.40 11.35 12.76
N ALA A 350 -13.57 10.40 13.68
CA ALA A 350 -14.60 10.47 14.73
C ALA A 350 -14.43 11.71 15.62
N PHE A 351 -13.19 12.01 16.02
CA PHE A 351 -12.85 13.21 16.79
C PHE A 351 -13.24 14.49 16.06
N LYS A 352 -12.86 14.64 14.79
CA LYS A 352 -13.19 15.80 13.96
C LYS A 352 -14.69 15.98 13.79
N THR A 353 -15.43 14.89 13.53
CA THR A 353 -16.89 14.92 13.41
C THR A 353 -17.57 15.35 14.71
N ILE A 354 -17.17 14.75 15.85
CA ILE A 354 -17.74 15.10 17.15
C ILE A 354 -17.37 16.54 17.54
N LYS A 355 -16.12 16.96 17.30
CA LYS A 355 -15.67 18.33 17.57
C LYS A 355 -16.44 19.36 16.75
N ALA A 356 -16.71 19.09 15.47
CA ALA A 356 -17.55 19.95 14.62
C ALA A 356 -18.99 20.07 15.16
N LEU A 357 -19.56 18.97 15.69
CA LEU A 357 -20.86 19.00 16.35
C LEU A 357 -20.85 19.89 17.61
N VAL A 358 -19.75 19.91 18.37
CA VAL A 358 -19.61 20.77 19.56
C VAL A 358 -19.60 22.23 19.15
N SER A 359 -18.80 22.58 18.13
CA SER A 359 -18.66 23.95 17.62
C SER A 359 -19.98 24.52 17.07
N ASN A 360 -20.83 23.67 16.47
CA ASN A 360 -22.12 24.09 15.92
C ASN A 360 -23.23 24.18 16.99
N ASN A 361 -22.99 23.72 18.22
CA ASN A 361 -23.98 23.71 19.29
C ASN A 361 -24.10 25.05 20.03
N SER A 362 -23.18 25.99 19.82
CA SER A 362 -23.12 27.28 20.53
C SER A 362 -24.10 28.34 20.03
N GLN A 363 -24.84 28.10 18.94
CA GLN A 363 -25.62 29.16 18.28
C GLN A 363 -27.12 28.90 18.05
N THR A 364 -27.70 27.73 18.34
CA THR A 364 -29.11 27.51 17.99
C THR A 364 -29.89 26.60 18.95
N THR A 365 -30.74 27.21 19.78
CA THR A 365 -31.93 26.55 20.36
C THR A 365 -33.10 26.71 19.39
N GLU A 366 -33.78 25.62 19.03
CA GLU A 366 -35.07 25.69 18.32
C GLU A 366 -36.17 25.96 19.36
N GLU A 367 -36.88 27.08 19.21
CA GLU A 367 -38.10 27.35 19.96
C GLU A 367 -39.24 26.60 19.26
N ASN A 368 -39.80 25.59 19.93
CA ASN A 368 -41.08 25.02 19.52
C ASN A 368 -42.20 25.89 20.11
N GLU A 369 -42.94 26.60 19.25
CA GLU A 369 -44.01 27.55 19.58
C GLU A 369 -45.27 26.97 20.26
N LEU A 370 -45.22 25.76 20.85
CA LEU A 370 -46.40 25.25 21.57
C LEU A 370 -46.15 24.78 23.02
N ASN A 371 -44.91 24.79 23.50
CA ASN A 371 -44.55 24.62 24.91
C ASN A 371 -43.08 25.02 25.05
N CYS A 372 -42.75 25.95 25.95
CA CYS A 372 -41.40 26.48 26.19
C CYS A 372 -40.37 25.43 26.66
N VAL A 373 -40.10 24.40 25.86
CA VAL A 373 -39.11 23.35 26.10
C VAL A 373 -38.02 23.50 25.04
N LYS A 374 -36.91 24.14 25.42
CA LYS A 374 -35.70 24.23 24.58
C LYS A 374 -35.12 22.82 24.40
N LEU A 375 -35.33 22.20 23.24
CA LEU A 375 -34.67 20.94 22.91
C LEU A 375 -33.23 21.22 22.44
N PRO A 376 -32.21 20.60 23.05
CA PRO A 376 -30.85 20.69 22.53
C PRO A 376 -30.80 20.05 21.13
N LYS A 377 -30.34 20.82 20.13
CA LYS A 377 -30.32 20.37 18.73
C LYS A 377 -29.40 19.18 18.52
N ASN A 378 -28.26 19.15 19.21
CA ASN A 378 -27.27 18.06 19.09
C ASN A 378 -27.09 17.34 20.43
N MET A 379 -27.37 16.04 20.43
CA MET A 379 -27.06 15.09 21.50
C MET A 379 -26.33 13.90 20.90
N ILE A 380 -25.53 13.22 21.72
CA ILE A 380 -24.90 11.95 21.34
C ILE A 380 -25.36 10.85 22.29
N SER A 381 -25.57 9.65 21.76
CA SER A 381 -25.70 8.46 22.58
C SER A 381 -24.35 7.79 22.73
N VAL A 382 -24.14 7.17 23.90
CA VAL A 382 -23.04 6.23 24.09
C VAL A 382 -23.56 4.93 24.68
N HIS A 383 -23.18 3.83 24.05
CA HIS A 383 -23.46 2.47 24.50
C HIS A 383 -22.16 1.69 24.71
N PHE A 384 -22.11 0.91 25.78
CA PHE A 384 -20.93 0.15 26.17
C PHE A 384 -21.23 -1.35 26.08
N GLU A 385 -20.35 -2.08 25.41
CA GLU A 385 -20.17 -3.52 25.55
C GLU A 385 -18.74 -3.79 26.08
N PRO A 386 -18.42 -5.00 26.57
CA PRO A 386 -17.12 -5.29 27.18
C PRO A 386 -15.91 -5.04 26.27
N ASP A 387 -16.11 -5.05 24.95
CA ASP A 387 -15.06 -4.96 23.95
C ASP A 387 -15.25 -3.79 22.96
N ILE A 388 -16.34 -3.02 23.09
CA ILE A 388 -16.72 -1.96 22.15
C ILE A 388 -17.38 -0.78 22.87
N VAL A 389 -17.08 0.44 22.44
CA VAL A 389 -17.90 1.63 22.71
C VAL A 389 -18.57 2.11 21.45
N VAL A 390 -19.88 2.31 21.51
CA VAL A 390 -20.65 2.85 20.41
C VAL A 390 -20.99 4.31 20.71
N VAL A 391 -20.59 5.21 19.83
CA VAL A 391 -20.97 6.63 19.88
C VAL A 391 -21.85 6.93 18.68
N SER A 392 -23.10 7.36 18.91
CA SER A 392 -24.01 7.71 17.81
C SER A 392 -24.52 9.13 17.96
N THR A 393 -24.49 9.86 16.86
CA THR A 393 -25.12 11.16 16.68
C THR A 393 -26.43 10.96 15.91
N LYS A 394 -27.16 12.05 15.62
CA LYS A 394 -28.36 11.97 14.78
C LYS A 394 -28.05 11.49 13.35
N LYS A 395 -26.85 11.77 12.84
CA LYS A 395 -26.44 11.49 11.46
C LYS A 395 -25.41 10.36 11.37
N ASP A 396 -24.42 10.42 12.26
CA ASP A 396 -23.22 9.60 12.21
C ASP A 396 -23.21 8.55 13.32
N MET A 397 -22.41 7.52 13.12
CA MET A 397 -22.27 6.45 14.08
C MET A 397 -20.86 5.86 14.04
N PHE A 398 -20.33 5.60 15.23
CA PHE A 398 -18.97 5.14 15.46
C PHE A 398 -19.01 3.93 16.38
N VAL A 399 -18.52 2.79 15.90
CA VAL A 399 -18.37 1.53 16.65
C VAL A 399 -16.89 1.37 16.98
N VAL A 400 -16.49 1.82 18.16
CA VAL A 400 -15.09 1.94 18.60
C VAL A 400 -14.64 0.64 19.25
N ASP A 401 -13.58 0.04 18.70
CA ASP A 401 -13.05 -1.25 19.15
C ASP A 401 -12.09 -1.07 20.35
N LEU A 402 -12.45 -1.60 21.51
CA LEU A 402 -11.64 -1.47 22.73
C LEU A 402 -10.51 -2.50 22.81
N LEU A 403 -10.57 -3.60 22.04
CA LEU A 403 -9.60 -4.70 22.16
C LEU A 403 -8.26 -4.42 21.48
N ILE A 404 -8.16 -3.33 20.73
CA ILE A 404 -6.94 -2.94 20.02
C ILE A 404 -5.89 -2.47 21.05
N ARG A 405 -4.81 -3.23 21.18
CA ARG A 405 -3.75 -2.99 22.18
C ARG A 405 -2.61 -2.10 21.70
N ASP A 406 -2.69 -1.58 20.47
CA ASP A 406 -1.68 -0.66 19.95
C ASP A 406 -1.57 0.60 20.84
N THR A 407 -0.35 1.00 21.19
CA THR A 407 -0.12 2.09 22.15
C THR A 407 -0.61 3.44 21.63
N LEU A 408 -0.44 3.70 20.33
CA LEU A 408 -0.88 4.97 19.72
C LEU A 408 -2.40 5.01 19.64
N TYR A 409 -3.03 3.93 19.17
CA TYR A 409 -4.49 3.78 19.17
C TYR A 409 -5.07 3.94 20.57
N ARG A 410 -4.50 3.28 21.59
CA ARG A 410 -4.96 3.39 22.98
C ARG A 410 -4.83 4.81 23.52
N SER A 411 -3.72 5.50 23.22
CA SER A 411 -3.53 6.90 23.60
C SER A 411 -4.54 7.82 22.93
N SER A 412 -4.69 7.73 21.59
CA SER A 412 -5.65 8.54 20.83
C SER A 412 -7.11 8.25 21.19
N LEU A 413 -7.42 6.98 21.48
CA LEU A 413 -8.74 6.57 21.97
C LEU A 413 -9.04 7.19 23.32
N TYR A 414 -8.07 7.17 24.25
CA TYR A 414 -8.22 7.83 25.54
C TYR A 414 -8.48 9.34 25.36
N GLU A 415 -7.75 10.01 24.47
CA GLU A 415 -7.95 11.43 24.18
C GLU A 415 -9.35 11.72 23.60
N LEU A 416 -9.80 10.91 22.63
CA LEU A 416 -11.15 11.02 22.06
C LEU A 416 -12.22 10.86 23.14
N LEU A 417 -12.14 9.81 23.96
CA LEU A 417 -13.10 9.54 25.01
C LEU A 417 -13.08 10.64 26.08
N ASN A 418 -11.90 11.06 26.52
CA ASN A 418 -11.74 12.16 27.48
C ASN A 418 -12.35 13.47 26.93
N PHE A 419 -12.17 13.76 25.64
CA PHE A 419 -12.84 14.88 24.99
C PHE A 419 -14.36 14.74 24.98
N ILE A 420 -14.89 13.55 24.64
CA ILE A 420 -16.34 13.27 24.65
C ILE A 420 -16.92 13.50 26.06
N TRP A 421 -16.25 13.04 27.11
CA TRP A 421 -16.72 13.23 28.48
C TRP A 421 -16.71 14.69 28.91
N ALA A 422 -15.65 15.43 28.52
CA ALA A 422 -15.47 16.83 28.89
C ALA A 422 -16.30 17.82 28.07
N CYS A 423 -16.75 17.47 26.85
CA CYS A 423 -17.41 18.44 25.97
C CYS A 423 -18.83 18.79 26.45
N ASN A 424 -19.34 19.97 26.07
CA ASN A 424 -20.65 20.47 26.51
C ASN A 424 -21.85 19.91 25.74
N ILE A 425 -21.65 18.89 24.89
CA ILE A 425 -22.77 18.18 24.29
C ILE A 425 -23.40 17.25 25.33
N PRO A 426 -24.73 17.13 25.40
CA PRO A 426 -25.37 16.10 26.23
C PRO A 426 -25.06 14.68 25.74
N LYS A 427 -24.55 13.84 26.65
CA LYS A 427 -24.28 12.41 26.41
C LYS A 427 -25.39 11.59 27.04
N VAL A 428 -26.04 10.76 26.24
CA VAL A 428 -27.14 9.88 26.69
C VAL A 428 -26.66 8.44 26.72
N GLY A 429 -26.92 7.70 27.79
CA GLY A 429 -26.76 6.24 27.75
C GLY A 429 -27.41 5.56 28.94
N HIS A 430 -27.00 4.33 29.27
CA HIS A 430 -27.59 3.53 30.35
C HIS A 430 -26.49 2.98 31.26
N GLN A 431 -26.65 3.16 32.58
CA GLN A 431 -25.63 2.84 33.58
C GLN A 431 -24.30 3.53 33.27
N PHE A 432 -24.39 4.80 32.88
CA PHE A 432 -23.34 5.51 32.17
C PHE A 432 -22.06 5.66 33.00
N LEU A 433 -22.19 6.18 34.22
CA LEU A 433 -21.06 6.43 35.12
C LEU A 433 -20.36 5.12 35.53
N LEU A 434 -21.11 4.04 35.75
CA LEU A 434 -20.55 2.73 36.06
C LEU A 434 -19.71 2.20 34.89
N ASN A 435 -20.19 2.36 33.66
CA ASN A 435 -19.48 1.90 32.47
C ASN A 435 -18.24 2.74 32.16
N ILE A 436 -18.30 4.07 32.36
CA ILE A 436 -17.14 4.95 32.28
C ILE A 436 -16.08 4.56 33.33
N ALA A 437 -16.50 4.28 34.57
CA ALA A 437 -15.57 3.87 35.62
C ALA A 437 -14.90 2.52 35.31
N LYS A 438 -15.62 1.57 34.71
CA LYS A 438 -15.00 0.32 34.21
C LYS A 438 -14.00 0.62 33.09
N LEU A 439 -14.37 1.48 32.14
CA LEU A 439 -13.50 1.83 31.02
C LEU A 439 -12.22 2.54 31.47
N SER A 440 -12.27 3.42 32.48
CA SER A 440 -11.06 4.09 33.00
C SER A 440 -10.06 3.10 33.61
N THR A 441 -10.53 2.00 34.21
CA THR A 441 -9.63 0.94 34.70
C THR A 441 -8.87 0.25 33.57
N GLU A 442 -9.41 0.18 32.35
CA GLU A 442 -8.70 -0.40 31.22
C GLU A 442 -7.54 0.47 30.72
N PHE A 443 -7.62 1.79 30.91
CA PHE A 443 -6.58 2.74 30.50
C PHE A 443 -5.52 2.98 31.58
N ASN A 444 -5.69 2.43 32.78
CA ASN A 444 -4.89 2.76 33.96
C ASN A 444 -4.80 4.28 34.22
N GLN A 445 -5.83 5.03 33.80
CA GLN A 445 -5.85 6.48 33.89
C GLN A 445 -7.30 6.98 34.08
N PRO A 446 -7.57 7.85 35.06
CA PRO A 446 -8.93 8.37 35.29
C PRO A 446 -9.28 9.50 34.31
N PHE A 447 -10.51 9.48 33.78
CA PHE A 447 -11.06 10.63 33.07
C PHE A 447 -11.32 11.78 34.06
N LYS A 448 -10.97 13.01 33.67
CA LYS A 448 -10.88 14.15 34.60
C LYS A 448 -12.16 14.99 34.69
N HIS A 449 -12.97 15.04 33.64
CA HIS A 449 -14.12 15.93 33.53
C HIS A 449 -15.33 15.20 32.94
N TYR A 450 -16.52 15.50 33.47
CA TYR A 450 -17.78 14.89 33.07
C TYR A 450 -18.88 15.95 32.96
N ASN A 451 -19.24 16.34 31.74
CA ASN A 451 -20.25 17.38 31.51
C ASN A 451 -21.52 16.77 30.91
N HIS A 452 -22.71 17.27 31.30
CA HIS A 452 -24.01 16.93 30.70
C HIS A 452 -24.25 15.44 30.41
N ILE A 453 -24.02 14.59 31.40
CA ILE A 453 -24.31 13.14 31.31
C ILE A 453 -25.78 12.92 31.66
N ILE A 454 -26.48 12.15 30.83
CA ILE A 454 -27.88 11.76 30.98
C ILE A 454 -27.96 10.24 31.00
N ASP A 455 -28.36 9.68 32.15
CA ASP A 455 -28.60 8.25 32.26
C ASP A 455 -30.09 7.94 32.06
N LEU A 456 -30.40 7.06 31.10
CA LEU A 456 -31.77 6.58 30.87
C LEU A 456 -32.33 5.80 32.06
N LYS A 457 -31.49 5.36 33.00
CA LYS A 457 -31.87 4.73 34.26
C LYS A 457 -32.36 5.73 35.33
N ASP A 458 -32.07 7.02 35.16
CA ASP A 458 -32.48 8.06 36.10
C ASP A 458 -33.98 8.32 36.04
N ASN A 459 -34.57 8.58 37.20
CA ASN A 459 -35.97 9.01 37.28
C ASN A 459 -36.18 10.29 36.46
N ARG A 460 -37.36 10.42 35.87
CA ARG A 460 -37.71 11.57 35.05
C ARG A 460 -38.67 12.48 35.78
N VAL A 461 -38.55 13.77 35.52
CA VAL A 461 -39.35 14.82 36.14
C VAL A 461 -40.02 15.63 35.06
N LYS A 462 -41.28 15.99 35.27
CA LYS A 462 -42.00 16.92 34.41
C LYS A 462 -42.69 17.95 35.28
N ARG A 463 -42.42 19.22 35.06
CA ARG A 463 -43.11 20.32 35.75
C ARG A 463 -44.28 20.79 34.89
N VAL A 464 -45.45 20.87 35.50
CA VAL A 464 -46.69 21.28 34.84
C VAL A 464 -47.29 22.41 35.65
N LYS A 465 -47.60 23.53 34.98
CA LYS A 465 -48.37 24.60 35.62
C LYS A 465 -49.83 24.19 35.63
N ALA A 466 -50.43 24.13 36.81
CA ALA A 466 -51.84 23.80 37.00
C ALA A 466 -52.49 24.84 37.90
N TYR A 467 -53.73 25.19 37.61
CA TYR A 467 -54.53 26.03 38.51
C TYR A 467 -55.11 25.17 39.63
N ARG A 468 -54.85 25.57 40.87
CA ARG A 468 -55.57 25.12 42.06
C ARG A 468 -56.04 26.35 42.81
N ASP A 469 -57.34 26.41 43.10
CA ASP A 469 -57.97 27.49 43.86
C ASP A 469 -57.59 28.88 43.34
N ASP A 470 -57.77 29.13 42.03
CA ASP A 470 -57.45 30.37 41.30
C ASP A 470 -55.98 30.86 41.39
N THR A 471 -55.07 30.05 41.93
CA THR A 471 -53.63 30.31 41.92
C THR A 471 -52.89 29.36 40.96
N LEU A 472 -51.99 29.93 40.15
CA LEU A 472 -51.14 29.16 39.24
C LEU A 472 -50.02 28.49 40.06
N GLN A 473 -50.10 27.18 40.24
CA GLN A 473 -49.10 26.38 40.97
C GLN A 473 -48.30 25.50 40.02
N GLU A 474 -46.99 25.34 40.28
CA GLU A 474 -46.13 24.45 39.52
C GLU A 474 -46.10 23.07 40.19
N ILE A 475 -46.74 22.08 39.55
CA ILE A 475 -46.80 20.70 40.04
C ILE A 475 -45.69 19.88 39.38
N THR A 476 -44.95 19.13 40.19
CA THR A 476 -43.86 18.27 39.73
C THR A 476 -44.32 16.82 39.65
N HIS A 477 -44.36 16.24 38.46
CA HIS A 477 -44.62 14.82 38.23
C HIS A 477 -43.32 14.05 38.12
N PHE A 478 -43.30 12.85 38.71
CA PHE A 478 -42.18 11.91 38.62
C PHE A 478 -42.59 10.69 37.80
N LYS A 479 -41.79 10.35 36.78
CA LYS A 479 -41.90 9.07 36.05
C LYS A 479 -40.75 8.17 36.49
N ARG A 480 -41.09 7.03 37.08
CA ARG A 480 -40.11 5.97 37.39
C ARG A 480 -39.57 5.39 36.08
N THR A 481 -38.32 4.95 36.08
CA THR A 481 -37.76 4.24 34.93
C THR A 481 -38.41 2.88 34.73
N SER A 482 -38.40 2.40 33.48
CA SER A 482 -39.15 1.22 33.00
C SER A 482 -39.24 0.06 34.00
N ILE A 483 -40.34 -0.69 33.93
CA ILE A 483 -40.65 -1.83 34.82
C ILE A 483 -39.49 -2.84 34.88
N LYS A 484 -38.75 -3.02 33.78
CA LYS A 484 -37.65 -3.99 33.68
C LYS A 484 -36.25 -3.41 33.97
N LYS A 485 -36.09 -2.10 34.22
CA LYS A 485 -34.84 -1.33 34.52
C LYS A 485 -33.61 -1.57 33.62
N SER A 486 -33.68 -2.49 32.67
CA SER A 486 -32.66 -2.86 31.71
C SER A 486 -32.80 -2.03 30.44
N LEU A 487 -31.68 -1.75 29.75
CA LEU A 487 -31.70 -1.02 28.48
C LEU A 487 -32.66 -1.66 27.46
N ARG A 488 -32.64 -2.99 27.33
CA ARG A 488 -33.58 -3.72 26.47
C ARG A 488 -35.04 -3.46 26.84
N GLY A 489 -35.36 -3.46 28.14
CA GLY A 489 -36.71 -3.15 28.62
C GLY A 489 -37.15 -1.73 28.30
N ILE A 490 -36.24 -0.75 28.44
CA ILE A 490 -36.49 0.64 28.07
C ILE A 490 -36.73 0.76 26.56
N LEU A 491 -35.86 0.18 25.72
CA LEU A 491 -36.02 0.24 24.27
C LEU A 491 -37.35 -0.39 23.80
N GLN A 492 -37.77 -1.49 24.43
CA GLN A 492 -39.05 -2.15 24.17
C GLN A 492 -40.26 -1.28 24.58
N GLU A 493 -40.22 -0.60 25.73
CA GLU A 493 -41.29 0.32 26.18
C GLU A 493 -41.54 1.43 25.14
N TYR A 494 -40.50 1.83 24.43
CA TYR A 494 -40.55 2.87 23.40
C TYR A 494 -40.69 2.35 21.97
N ASN A 495 -41.07 1.07 21.80
CA ASN A 495 -41.29 0.41 20.50
C ASN A 495 -40.06 0.41 19.57
N ILE A 496 -38.85 0.38 20.13
CA ILE A 496 -37.63 0.25 19.33
C ILE A 496 -37.39 -1.25 19.07
N PRO A 497 -37.33 -1.69 17.80
CA PRO A 497 -37.19 -3.09 17.46
C PRO A 497 -35.83 -3.60 17.93
N MET A 498 -35.81 -4.58 18.83
CA MET A 498 -34.57 -5.17 19.35
C MET A 498 -34.35 -6.53 18.70
N PRO A 499 -33.29 -6.72 17.89
CA PRO A 499 -32.91 -8.03 17.40
C PRO A 499 -32.73 -9.02 18.56
N ILE A 500 -32.99 -10.29 18.33
CA ILE A 500 -32.67 -11.34 19.30
C ILE A 500 -31.15 -11.28 19.53
N LYS A 501 -30.74 -11.04 20.78
CA LYS A 501 -29.32 -11.04 21.15
C LYS A 501 -28.80 -12.47 20.97
N SER A 502 -28.24 -12.78 19.80
CA SER A 502 -27.40 -13.96 19.65
C SER A 502 -26.19 -13.79 20.58
N ARG A 503 -25.69 -14.90 21.13
CA ARG A 503 -24.45 -14.87 21.90
C ARG A 503 -23.30 -14.64 20.92
N TRP A 504 -22.99 -13.38 20.64
CA TRP A 504 -21.83 -13.01 19.86
C TRP A 504 -20.56 -13.34 20.65
N ASN A 505 -19.57 -13.93 19.99
CA ASN A 505 -18.23 -14.00 20.55
C ASN A 505 -17.63 -12.58 20.56
N THR A 506 -17.48 -11.99 21.75
CA THR A 506 -16.99 -10.62 21.93
C THR A 506 -15.54 -10.45 21.49
N HIS A 507 -14.75 -11.52 21.40
CA HIS A 507 -13.36 -11.47 20.94
C HIS A 507 -13.20 -11.66 19.43
N LEU A 508 -14.28 -11.96 18.70
CA LEU A 508 -14.21 -12.18 17.26
C LEU A 508 -13.95 -10.85 16.53
N ARG A 509 -12.94 -10.85 15.65
CA ARG A 509 -12.59 -9.75 14.75
C ARG A 509 -12.37 -10.29 13.33
N PRO A 510 -12.79 -9.58 12.27
CA PRO A 510 -13.58 -8.34 12.27
C PRO A 510 -14.95 -8.50 12.95
N ILE A 511 -15.53 -7.40 13.44
CA ILE A 511 -16.81 -7.42 14.16
C ILE A 511 -17.90 -7.86 13.17
N PRO A 512 -18.71 -8.90 13.46
CA PRO A 512 -19.71 -9.37 12.50
C PRO A 512 -20.73 -8.30 12.12
N VAL A 513 -21.11 -8.23 10.83
CA VAL A 513 -22.13 -7.33 10.28
C VAL A 513 -23.39 -7.28 11.13
N ASP A 514 -23.91 -8.44 11.53
CA ASP A 514 -25.15 -8.53 12.29
C ASP A 514 -25.01 -7.97 13.71
N ARG A 515 -23.80 -8.05 14.28
CA ARG A 515 -23.48 -7.39 15.55
C ARG A 515 -23.39 -5.88 15.35
N ILE A 516 -22.79 -5.41 14.26
CA ILE A 516 -22.76 -3.97 13.92
C ILE A 516 -24.18 -3.45 13.75
N LYS A 517 -25.05 -4.13 12.99
CA LYS A 517 -26.48 -3.79 12.83
C LYS A 517 -27.20 -3.71 14.18
N TYR A 518 -26.98 -4.69 15.06
CA TYR A 518 -27.53 -4.66 16.42
C TYR A 518 -27.05 -3.42 17.19
N LEU A 519 -25.74 -3.16 17.21
CA LEU A 519 -25.16 -1.98 17.88
C LEU A 519 -25.70 -0.67 17.30
N CYS A 520 -25.95 -0.63 15.99
CA CYS A 520 -26.58 0.49 15.29
C CYS A 520 -27.97 0.82 15.82
N ILE A 521 -28.80 -0.21 15.94
CA ILE A 521 -30.15 -0.09 16.46
C ILE A 521 -30.13 0.36 17.93
N VAL A 522 -29.23 -0.20 18.75
CA VAL A 522 -29.13 0.17 20.16
C VAL A 522 -28.69 1.63 20.33
N GLY A 523 -27.61 2.06 19.67
CA GLY A 523 -27.10 3.42 19.77
C GLY A 523 -28.14 4.46 19.37
N ARG A 524 -28.73 4.31 18.17
CA ARG A 524 -29.79 5.22 17.71
C ARG A 524 -31.04 5.14 18.57
N GLY A 525 -31.37 3.96 19.07
CA GLY A 525 -32.50 3.74 19.96
C GLY A 525 -32.38 4.54 21.27
N ILE A 526 -31.19 4.60 21.86
CA ILE A 526 -30.92 5.41 23.07
C ILE A 526 -31.25 6.89 22.81
N LEU A 527 -30.78 7.45 21.69
CA LEU A 527 -31.11 8.83 21.31
C LEU A 527 -32.62 9.02 21.11
N ALA A 528 -33.27 8.10 20.40
CA ALA A 528 -34.71 8.19 20.11
C ALA A 528 -35.56 8.23 21.39
N VAL A 529 -35.20 7.43 22.41
CA VAL A 529 -35.87 7.46 23.72
C VAL A 529 -35.73 8.83 24.38
N GLU A 530 -34.52 9.40 24.42
CA GLU A 530 -34.31 10.70 25.07
C GLU A 530 -34.99 11.85 24.33
N TYR A 531 -34.95 11.85 22.99
CA TYR A 531 -35.68 12.85 22.20
C TYR A 531 -37.19 12.78 22.48
N ARG A 532 -37.75 11.57 22.54
CA ARG A 532 -39.17 11.38 22.84
C ARG A 532 -39.53 11.84 24.25
N LEU A 533 -38.75 11.44 25.25
CA LEU A 533 -38.92 11.91 26.64
C LEU A 533 -38.94 13.43 26.72
N ARG A 534 -37.99 14.11 26.08
CA ARG A 534 -37.91 15.57 26.05
C ARG A 534 -39.09 16.20 25.32
N SER A 535 -39.52 15.64 24.19
CA SER A 535 -40.72 16.13 23.47
C SER A 535 -42.00 16.00 24.29
N GLU A 536 -42.07 15.00 25.17
CA GLU A 536 -43.18 14.80 26.10
C GLU A 536 -43.06 15.67 27.37
N GLY A 537 -42.00 16.48 27.48
CA GLY A 537 -41.73 17.40 28.60
C GLY A 537 -41.04 16.76 29.80
N TRP A 538 -40.49 15.55 29.65
CA TRP A 538 -39.74 14.86 30.71
C TRP A 538 -38.25 15.23 30.65
N SER A 539 -37.70 15.65 31.79
CA SER A 539 -36.27 15.90 31.99
C SER A 539 -35.64 14.90 32.97
N PRO A 540 -34.31 14.67 32.92
CA PRO A 540 -33.62 13.86 33.92
C PRO A 540 -33.66 14.53 35.30
N SER A 541 -34.02 13.79 36.34
CA SER A 541 -34.01 14.30 37.73
C SER A 541 -32.62 14.76 38.19
N SER A 542 -31.56 14.15 37.67
CA SER A 542 -30.15 14.48 37.92
C SER A 542 -29.70 15.84 37.38
N THR A 543 -30.52 16.53 36.57
CA THR A 543 -30.23 17.87 36.04
C THR A 543 -30.89 19.01 36.83
N LEU A 544 -31.49 18.71 37.98
CA LEU A 544 -32.22 19.66 38.84
C LEU A 544 -31.40 20.23 40.02
N THR A 545 -30.09 19.99 40.06
CA THR A 545 -29.16 20.60 41.04
C THR A 545 -28.46 21.81 40.47
#